data_AF-A0A8T3MIA6-F1
#
_entry.id   AF-A0A8T3MIA6-F1
#
_cell.length_a   1.000
_cell.length_b   1.000
_cell.length_c   1.000
_cell.angle_alpha   90.00
_cell.angle_beta   90.00
_cell.angle_gamma   90.00
#
_symmetry.space_group_name_H-M   'P 1'
#
loop_
_entity.id
_entity.type
_entity.pdbx_description
1 polymer ?
#
loop_
_entity_poly.entity_id
_entity_poly.type
_entity_poly.pdbx_seq_one_letter_code
_entity_poly.pdbx_strand_id
1 'polypeptide(L)' 'MNRKPGQVHPLRRPSYAIAVGLLFVLIAVIYYGAPLVFGGHLDWSGTVLLGALGIAMALMAYVLTAGAPND' A
#
# COMPACT_ATOMS: atom_id res chain seq x y z
N MET A 1 -43.01 -0.64 -19.16
CA MET A 1 -42.46 -1.55 -18.14
C MET A 1 -40.94 -1.38 -18.14
N ASN A 2 -40.44 -0.67 -17.12
CA ASN A 2 -39.15 0.03 -17.11
C ASN A 2 -38.02 -0.88 -16.61
N ARG A 3 -37.11 -1.33 -17.48
CA ARG A 3 -35.90 -2.03 -17.06
C ARG A 3 -34.79 -1.01 -16.80
N LYS A 4 -34.51 -0.73 -15.54
CA LYS A 4 -33.18 -0.28 -15.12
C LYS A 4 -32.60 -1.38 -14.24
N PRO A 5 -31.90 -2.37 -14.82
CA PRO A 5 -31.15 -3.31 -14.01
C PRO A 5 -30.18 -2.49 -13.15
N GLY A 6 -30.23 -2.72 -11.84
CA GLY A 6 -29.37 -2.05 -10.88
C GLY A 6 -27.94 -2.09 -11.37
N GLN A 7 -27.43 -0.91 -11.72
CA GLN A 7 -26.01 -0.70 -11.94
C GLN A 7 -25.34 -1.01 -10.61
N VAL A 8 -24.84 -2.23 -10.48
CA VAL A 8 -23.76 -2.52 -9.55
C VAL A 8 -22.62 -1.62 -9.98
N HIS A 9 -22.45 -0.51 -9.27
CA HIS A 9 -21.30 0.37 -9.45
C HIS A 9 -20.08 -0.53 -9.35
N PRO A 10 -19.34 -0.74 -10.46
CA PRO A 10 -18.10 -1.49 -10.39
C PRO A 10 -17.26 -0.73 -9.38
N LEU A 11 -16.80 -1.41 -8.33
CA LEU A 11 -15.78 -0.92 -7.42
C LEU A 11 -14.46 -0.79 -8.21
N ARG A 12 -14.47 0.11 -9.20
CA ARG A 12 -13.37 0.56 -10.05
C ARG A 12 -12.54 1.55 -9.24
N ARG A 13 -12.09 1.11 -8.07
CA ARG A 13 -11.19 1.91 -7.22
C ARG A 13 -9.91 1.14 -6.97
N PRO A 14 -8.92 1.26 -7.88
CA PRO A 14 -7.54 0.78 -7.68
C PRO A 14 -6.81 1.45 -6.49
N SER A 15 -7.50 2.32 -5.75
CA SER A 15 -7.00 3.06 -4.58
C SER A 15 -6.53 2.18 -3.41
N TYR A 16 -7.04 0.96 -3.24
CA TYR A 16 -6.68 0.14 -2.07
C TYR A 16 -5.21 -0.31 -2.09
N ALA A 17 -4.63 -0.60 -3.26
CA ALA A 17 -3.23 -1.00 -3.36
C ALA A 17 -2.28 0.16 -3.01
N ILE A 18 -2.59 1.37 -3.51
CA ILE A 18 -1.83 2.59 -3.19
C ILE A 18 -1.95 2.92 -1.70
N ALA A 19 -3.16 2.80 -1.13
CA ALA A 19 -3.39 3.05 0.29
C ALA A 19 -2.60 2.07 1.18
N VAL A 20 -2.56 0.79 0.82
CA VAL A 20 -1.77 -0.21 1.57
C VAL A 20 -0.27 0.03 1.42
N GLY A 21 0.20 0.41 0.23
CA GLY A 21 1.61 0.78 0.02
C GLY A 21 2.03 1.98 0.89
N LEU A 22 1.22 3.05 0.90
CA LEU A 22 1.46 4.22 1.75
C LEU A 22 1.45 3.88 3.24
N LEU A 23 0.51 3.03 3.68
CA LEU A 23 0.47 2.54 5.06
C LEU A 23 1.75 1.79 5.42
N PHE A 24 2.27 0.97 4.52
CA PHE A 24 3.50 0.23 4.75
C PHE A 24 4.73 1.14 4.86
N VAL A 25 4.81 2.17 4.02
CA VAL A 25 5.87 3.20 4.12
C VAL A 25 5.79 3.93 5.46
N LEU A 26 4.59 4.30 5.90
CA LEU A 26 4.40 4.96 7.20
C LEU A 26 4.85 4.07 8.37
N ILE A 27 4.48 2.78 8.35
CA ILE A 27 4.90 1.81 9.37
C ILE A 27 6.42 1.65 9.36
N ALA A 28 7.06 1.63 8.19
CA ALA A 28 8.52 1.55 8.08
C ALA A 28 9.23 2.76 8.71
N VAL A 29 8.73 3.97 8.47
CA VAL A 29 9.26 5.20 9.08
C VAL A 29 9.12 5.17 10.60
N ILE A 30 7.96 4.74 11.11
CA ILE A 30 7.71 4.63 12.56
C ILE A 30 8.61 3.57 13.18
N TYR A 31 8.74 2.39 12.56
CA TYR A 31 9.55 1.30 13.08
C TYR A 31 11.04 1.65 13.13
N TYR A 32 11.54 2.38 12.12
CA TYR A 32 12.91 2.90 12.13
C TYR A 32 13.11 4.01 13.17
N GLY A 33 12.14 4.91 13.32
CA GLY A 33 12.21 6.06 14.21
C GLY A 33 11.95 5.74 15.69
N ALA A 34 11.16 4.71 16.01
CA ALA A 34 10.77 4.40 17.38
C ALA A 34 11.98 4.09 18.29
N PRO A 35 12.96 3.27 17.88
CA PRO A 35 14.15 3.01 18.71
C PRO A 35 15.00 4.25 18.98
N LEU A 36 15.05 5.20 18.03
CA LEU A 36 15.76 6.49 18.21
C LEU A 36 15.11 7.36 19.29
N VAL A 37 13.78 7.31 19.42
CA VAL A 37 13.03 8.12 20.42
C VAL A 37 12.98 7.43 21.79
N PHE A 38 12.87 6.10 21.81
CA PHE A 38 12.71 5.32 23.05
C PHE A 38 14.02 4.72 23.59
N GLY A 39 15.17 5.01 22.96
CA GLY A 39 16.48 4.52 23.40
C GLY A 39 16.67 3.00 23.28
N GLY A 40 15.87 2.36 22.43
CA GLY A 40 15.86 0.92 22.23
C GLY A 40 16.89 0.44 21.19
N HIS A 41 17.09 -0.87 21.12
CA HIS A 41 17.89 -1.48 20.06
C HIS A 41 17.10 -1.47 18.74
N LEU A 42 17.74 -1.04 17.65
CA LEU A 42 17.13 -1.05 16.32
C LEU A 42 17.32 -2.43 15.69
N ASP A 43 16.21 -3.15 15.53
CA ASP A 43 16.20 -4.44 14.82
C ASP A 43 16.30 -4.20 13.31
N TRP A 44 17.54 -4.27 12.81
CA TRP A 44 17.85 -4.09 11.40
C TRP A 44 17.19 -5.16 10.52
N SER A 45 17.07 -6.39 11.00
CA SER A 45 16.40 -7.48 10.28
C SER A 45 14.92 -7.18 10.04
N GLY A 46 14.20 -6.71 11.07
CA GLY A 46 12.82 -6.26 10.97
C GLY A 46 12.66 -5.04 10.06
N THR A 47 13.54 -4.05 10.22
CA THR A 47 13.52 -2.81 9.43
C THR A 47 13.71 -3.09 7.94
N VAL A 48 14.70 -3.91 7.58
CA VAL A 48 15.02 -4.24 6.19
C VAL A 48 13.89 -5.06 5.55
N LEU A 49 13.31 -6.01 6.29
CA LEU A 49 12.21 -6.84 5.77
C LEU A 49 10.92 -6.04 5.58
N LEU A 50 10.63 -5.12 6.51
CA LEU A 50 9.52 -4.18 6.41
C LEU A 50 9.69 -3.21 5.24
N GLY A 51 10.92 -2.70 5.04
CA GLY A 51 11.27 -1.88 3.88
C GLY A 51 11.12 -2.64 2.56
N ALA A 52 11.64 -3.87 2.48
CA ALA A 52 11.53 -4.71 1.29
C ALA A 52 10.06 -5.03 0.93
N LEU A 53 9.23 -5.32 1.94
CA LEU A 53 7.80 -5.53 1.75
C LEU A 53 7.08 -4.25 1.29
N GLY A 54 7.47 -3.09 1.84
CA GLY A 54 6.98 -1.78 1.37
C GLY A 54 7.31 -1.52 -0.11
N ILE A 55 8.53 -1.81 -0.53
CA ILE A 55 8.96 -1.71 -1.94
C ILE A 55 8.13 -2.65 -2.82
N ALA A 56 7.95 -3.91 -2.41
CA ALA A 56 7.16 -4.88 -3.17
C ALA A 56 5.72 -4.41 -3.36
N MET A 57 5.09 -3.85 -2.33
CA MET A 57 3.74 -3.29 -2.43
C MET A 57 3.66 -2.06 -3.34
N ALA A 58 4.66 -1.18 -3.31
CA ALA A 58 4.75 -0.04 -4.22
C ALA A 58 4.89 -0.48 -5.68
N LEU A 59 5.70 -1.51 -5.94
CA LEU A 59 5.84 -2.11 -7.27
C LEU A 59 4.53 -2.74 -7.74
N MET A 60 3.82 -3.47 -6.87
CA MET A 60 2.50 -4.02 -7.20
C MET A 60 1.51 -2.89 -7.55
N ALA A 61 1.48 -1.80 -6.79
CA ALA A 61 0.63 -0.65 -7.09
C ALA A 61 0.99 0.02 -8.43
N TYR A 62 2.28 0.14 -8.74
CA TYR A 62 2.75 0.61 -10.03
C TYR A 62 2.29 -0.31 -11.17
N VAL A 63 2.49 -1.61 -11.04
CA VAL A 63 2.09 -2.61 -12.06
C VAL A 63 0.58 -2.55 -12.30
N LEU A 64 -0.23 -2.47 -11.25
CA LEU A 64 -1.68 -2.34 -11.36
C LEU A 64 -2.10 -1.03 -12.03
N THR A 65 -1.37 0.06 -11.81
CA THR A 65 -1.63 1.36 -12.43
C THR A 65 -1.22 1.37 -13.90
N ALA A 66 -0.06 0.78 -14.22
CA ALA A 66 0.46 0.71 -15.59
C ALA A 66 -0.35 -0.24 -16.50
N GLY A 67 -0.93 -1.29 -15.94
CA GLY A 67 -1.80 -2.23 -16.66
C GLY A 67 -3.28 -1.83 -16.68
N ALA A 68 -3.68 -0.73 -16.01
CA ALA A 68 -5.06 -0.28 -16.03
C ALA A 68 -5.43 0.25 -17.43
N PRO A 69 -6.62 -0.10 -17.97
CA PRO A 69 -7.12 0.49 -19.20
C PRO A 69 -7.22 2.00 -19.04
N ASN A 70 -6.44 2.74 -19.83
CA ASN A 70 -6.52 4.19 -19.94
C ASN A 70 -7.74 4.53 -20.79
N ASP A 71 -8.94 4.38 -20.22
CA ASP A 71 -10.16 4.98 -20.78
C ASP A 71 -10.15 6.50 -20.54
#